data_AF-A0A1G8DBD4-F1
#
_entry.id   AF-A0A1G8DBD4-F1
#
_cell.length_a   1.000
_cell.length_b   1.000
_cell.length_c   1.000
_cell.angle_alpha   90.00
_cell.angle_beta   90.00
_cell.angle_gamma   90.00
#
_symmetry.space_group_name_H-M   'P 1'
#
loop_
_entity.id
_entity.type
_entity.pdbx_description
1 polymer ?
#
loop_
_entity_poly.entity_id
_entity_poly.type
_entity_poly.pdbx_seq_one_letter_code
_entity_poly.pdbx_strand_id
1 'polypeptide(L)'
;MARRKQATLGVDWHLPDGRGGFRARRFATTTRATSDLIEALAADGHTVATARDAVNYDPEAKAVLATIADAGFGDKRLDLYVRT
;
A
#
# COMPACT_ATOMS: atom_id res chain seq x y z
N MET A 1 14.80 -29.19 14.53
CA MET A 1 13.36 -28.86 14.33
C MET A 1 13.27 -27.69 13.36
N ALA A 2 12.75 -27.89 12.16
CA ALA A 2 12.57 -26.81 11.19
C ALA A 2 11.35 -25.97 11.59
N ARG A 3 11.56 -24.69 11.92
CA ARG A 3 10.50 -23.72 12.18
C ARG A 3 9.70 -23.58 10.87
N ARG A 4 8.49 -24.12 10.82
CA ARG A 4 7.55 -23.91 9.70
C ARG A 4 7.45 -22.39 9.51
N LYS A 5 7.86 -21.86 8.34
CA LYS A 5 7.60 -20.47 7.97
C LYS A 5 6.10 -20.30 8.02
N GLN A 6 5.59 -19.63 9.04
CA GLN A 6 4.19 -19.28 9.16
C GLN A 6 3.86 -18.44 7.94
N ALA A 7 3.00 -18.93 7.05
CA ALA A 7 2.53 -18.16 5.92
C ALA A 7 1.73 -17.00 6.49
N THR A 8 2.33 -15.82 6.54
CA THR A 8 1.64 -14.60 6.92
C THR A 8 0.70 -14.27 5.78
N LEU A 9 -0.62 -14.41 6.01
CA LEU A 9 -1.68 -14.04 5.07
C LEU A 9 -1.75 -12.53 4.78
N GLY A 10 -0.83 -11.75 5.34
CA GLY A 10 -0.77 -10.31 5.18
C GLY A 10 0.01 -9.90 3.93
N VAL A 11 -0.37 -8.75 3.38
CA VAL A 11 0.31 -8.13 2.25
C VAL A 11 1.30 -7.11 2.78
N ASP A 12 2.56 -7.27 2.40
CA ASP A 12 3.65 -6.37 2.79
C ASP A 12 3.69 -5.14 1.86
N TRP A 13 3.73 -3.96 2.47
CA TRP A 13 3.81 -2.68 1.78
C TRP A 13 5.21 -2.09 1.86
N HIS A 14 5.65 -1.54 0.72
CA HIS A 14 6.96 -0.98 0.52
C HIS A 14 6.81 0.43 -0.04
N LEU A 15 7.69 1.35 0.39
CA LEU A 15 7.78 2.63 -0.29
C LEU A 15 8.44 2.46 -1.67
N PRO A 16 8.20 3.36 -2.62
CA PRO A 16 9.03 3.44 -3.82
C PRO A 16 10.44 3.93 -3.47
N ASP A 17 11.47 3.41 -4.14
CA ASP A 17 12.86 3.89 -3.99
C ASP A 17 13.18 5.13 -4.84
N GLY A 18 12.16 5.73 -5.48
CA GLY A 18 12.30 6.87 -6.38
C GLY A 18 12.95 6.55 -7.74
N ARG A 19 13.39 5.30 -7.98
CA ARG A 19 14.03 4.85 -9.23
C ARG A 19 13.16 3.87 -10.03
N GLY A 20 11.87 3.82 -9.74
CA GLY A 20 10.92 2.89 -10.37
C GLY A 20 11.06 1.45 -9.86
N GLY A 21 11.75 1.24 -8.74
CA GLY A 21 11.89 -0.08 -8.10
C GLY A 21 11.13 -0.17 -6.78
N PHE A 22 10.53 -1.33 -6.52
CA PHE A 22 10.02 -1.74 -5.20
C PHE A 22 11.12 -2.30 -4.28
N ARG A 23 12.37 -1.82 -4.43
CA ARG A 23 13.49 -2.27 -3.60
C ARG A 23 13.52 -1.60 -2.22
N ALA A 24 12.54 -0.77 -1.88
CA ALA A 24 12.55 -0.07 -0.60
C ALA A 24 12.14 -0.96 0.58
N ARG A 25 12.52 -0.48 1.76
CA ARG A 25 12.23 -1.09 3.04
C ARG A 25 10.72 -1.24 3.23
N ARG A 26 10.29 -2.44 3.64
CA ARG A 26 8.91 -2.69 4.08
C ARG A 26 8.55 -1.75 5.22
N PHE A 27 7.40 -1.10 5.16
CA PHE A 27 6.92 -0.21 6.21
C PHE A 27 5.65 -0.69 6.92
N ALA A 28 4.81 -1.49 6.25
CA ALA A 28 3.59 -2.03 6.85
C ALA A 28 3.28 -3.44 6.32
N THR A 29 2.42 -4.14 7.05
CA THR A 29 1.75 -5.38 6.60
C THR A 29 0.27 -5.20 6.89
N THR A 30 -0.59 -5.39 5.89
CA THR A 30 -2.04 -5.28 6.05
C THR A 30 -2.72 -6.61 5.77
N THR A 31 -4.03 -6.68 6.01
CA THR A 31 -4.83 -7.79 5.50
C THR A 31 -4.88 -7.80 3.97
N ARG A 32 -5.19 -8.97 3.39
CA ARG A 32 -5.46 -9.08 1.94
C ARG A 32 -6.64 -8.22 1.52
N ALA A 33 -7.72 -8.18 2.31
CA ALA A 33 -8.90 -7.37 2.03
C ALA A 33 -8.57 -5.86 1.96
N THR A 34 -7.74 -5.36 2.87
CA THR A 34 -7.24 -3.98 2.81
C THR A 34 -6.40 -3.73 1.56
N SER A 35 -5.59 -4.71 1.13
CA SER A 35 -4.85 -4.61 -0.12
C SER A 35 -5.75 -4.53 -1.33
N ASP A 36 -6.75 -5.42 -1.40
CA ASP A 36 -7.69 -5.47 -2.51
C ASP A 36 -8.50 -4.15 -2.61
N LEU A 37 -8.84 -3.52 -1.47
CA LEU A 37 -9.45 -2.18 -1.44
C LEU A 37 -8.53 -1.11 -2.06
N ILE A 38 -7.25 -1.08 -1.67
CA ILE A 38 -6.29 -0.10 -2.20
C ILE A 38 -6.04 -0.35 -3.69
N GLU A 39 -5.94 -1.62 -4.10
CA GLU A 39 -5.80 -2.02 -5.51
C GLU A 39 -7.02 -1.57 -6.35
N ALA A 40 -8.24 -1.70 -5.83
CA ALA A 40 -9.43 -1.21 -6.50
C ALA A 40 -9.40 0.32 -6.70
N LEU A 41 -9.04 1.08 -5.65
CA LEU A 41 -8.88 2.54 -5.77
C LEU A 41 -7.79 2.93 -6.77
N ALA A 42 -6.71 2.13 -6.84
CA ALA A 42 -5.66 2.34 -7.83
C ALA A 42 -6.17 2.11 -9.26
N ALA A 43 -6.96 1.06 -9.48
CA ALA A 43 -7.57 0.73 -10.76
C ALA A 43 -8.56 1.82 -11.22
N ASP A 44 -9.27 2.46 -10.29
CA ASP A 44 -10.13 3.62 -10.54
C ASP A 44 -9.36 4.91 -10.88
N GLY A 45 -8.03 4.87 -10.84
CA GLY A 45 -7.17 5.98 -11.26
C GLY A 45 -6.92 7.03 -10.19
N HIS A 46 -7.17 6.71 -8.92
CA HIS A 46 -6.89 7.62 -7.82
C HIS A 46 -5.39 7.95 -7.68
N THR A 47 -5.11 9.17 -7.23
CA THR A 47 -3.84 9.49 -6.58
C THR A 47 -3.80 8.94 -5.16
N VAL A 48 -2.62 8.88 -4.55
CA VAL A 48 -2.47 8.43 -3.15
C VAL A 48 -3.33 9.30 -2.20
N ALA A 49 -3.33 10.62 -2.40
CA ALA A 49 -4.11 11.55 -1.58
C ALA A 49 -5.62 11.35 -1.78
N THR A 50 -6.10 11.28 -3.03
CA THR A 50 -7.53 11.10 -3.29
C THR A 50 -8.05 9.73 -2.86
N ALA A 51 -7.22 8.68 -2.95
CA ALA A 51 -7.55 7.37 -2.40
C ALA A 51 -7.66 7.42 -0.87
N ARG A 52 -6.75 8.12 -0.19
CA ARG A 52 -6.79 8.29 1.28
C ARG A 52 -8.11 8.93 1.72
N ASP A 53 -8.55 9.95 1.00
CA ASP A 53 -9.78 10.69 1.29
C ASP A 53 -11.03 9.86 0.96
N ALA A 54 -10.96 8.98 -0.04
CA ALA A 54 -12.05 8.06 -0.42
C ALA A 54 -12.28 6.93 0.59
N VAL A 55 -11.24 6.53 1.34
CA VAL A 55 -11.35 5.48 2.36
C VAL A 55 -12.11 6.03 3.57
N ASN A 56 -13.24 5.41 3.92
CA ASN A 56 -14.04 5.82 5.09
C ASN A 56 -13.66 5.06 6.37
N TYR A 57 -13.72 3.72 6.34
CA TYR A 57 -13.73 2.88 7.54
C TYR A 57 -12.58 1.86 7.64
N ASP A 58 -11.61 1.87 6.73
CA ASP A 58 -10.42 1.00 6.81
C ASP A 58 -9.22 1.78 7.38
N PRO A 59 -8.87 1.60 8.66
CA PRO A 59 -7.75 2.32 9.29
C PRO A 59 -6.39 1.83 8.78
N GLU A 60 -6.26 0.56 8.37
CA GLU A 60 -5.01 0.04 7.81
C GLU A 60 -4.74 0.69 6.45
N ALA A 61 -5.77 0.80 5.60
CA ALA A 61 -5.66 1.48 4.32
C ALA A 61 -5.32 2.96 4.49
N LYS A 62 -5.97 3.65 5.42
CA LYS A 62 -5.64 5.05 5.75
C LYS A 62 -4.19 5.20 6.19
N ALA A 63 -3.69 4.29 7.03
CA ALA A 63 -2.30 4.35 7.51
C ALA A 63 -1.29 4.11 6.38
N VAL A 64 -1.57 3.15 5.49
CA VAL A 64 -0.72 2.88 4.31
C VAL A 64 -0.67 4.10 3.40
N LEU A 65 -1.83 4.63 3.01
CA LEU A 65 -1.93 5.76 2.09
C LEU A 65 -1.37 7.05 2.70
N ALA A 66 -1.60 7.29 3.99
CA ALA A 66 -0.98 8.40 4.71
C ALA A 66 0.55 8.29 4.71
N THR A 67 1.10 7.11 4.99
CA THR A 67 2.56 6.91 4.98
C THR A 67 3.17 7.18 3.61
N ILE A 68 2.52 6.75 2.53
CA ILE A 68 2.96 7.02 1.15
C ILE A 68 2.86 8.51 0.83
N ALA A 69 1.76 9.17 1.24
CA ALA A 69 1.55 10.60 1.04
C ALA A 69 2.59 11.45 1.80
N ASP A 70 2.84 11.13 3.06
CA ASP A 70 3.79 11.82 3.95
C ASP A 70 5.24 11.67 3.46
N ALA A 71 5.53 10.60 2.69
CA ALA A 71 6.81 10.43 1.99
C ALA A 71 6.95 11.31 0.73
N GLY A 72 5.97 12.17 0.43
CA GLY A 72 5.98 13.13 -0.68
C GLY A 72 5.33 12.61 -1.97
N PHE A 73 4.59 11.50 -1.91
CA PHE A 73 3.96 10.88 -3.08
C PHE A 73 2.44 11.09 -3.17
N GLY A 74 1.87 12.01 -2.39
CA GLY A 74 0.42 12.25 -2.33
C GLY A 74 -0.26 12.47 -3.69
N ASP A 75 0.37 13.28 -4.56
CA ASP A 75 -0.18 13.63 -5.88
C ASP A 75 0.16 12.60 -6.98
N LYS A 76 0.87 11.53 -6.62
CA LYS A 76 1.23 10.48 -7.58
C LYS A 76 0.10 9.48 -7.72
N ARG A 77 0.00 8.88 -8.91
CA ARG A 77 -0.98 7.82 -9.16
C ARG A 77 -0.71 6.63 -8.24
N LEU A 78 -1.78 6.08 -7.67
CA LEU A 78 -1.69 4.99 -6.70
C LEU A 78 -1.25 3.66 -7.34
N ASP A 79 -1.56 3.46 -8.62
CA ASP A 79 -1.15 2.29 -9.42
C ASP A 79 0.38 2.07 -9.46
N LEU A 80 1.17 3.12 -9.22
CA LEU A 80 2.63 3.04 -9.09
C LEU A 80 3.10 2.34 -7.80
N TYR A 81 2.21 2.17 -6.81
CA TYR A 81 2.55 1.69 -5.48
C TYR A 81 1.85 0.40 -5.09
N VAL A 82 0.90 -0.06 -5.90
CA VAL A 82 0.28 -1.38 -5.77
C VAL A 82 0.99 -2.38 -6.69
N ARG A 83 1.16 -3.62 -6.23
CA ARG A 83 1.58 -4.73 -7.08
C ARG A 83 0.33 -5.33 -7.70
N THR A 84 0.03 -4.95 -8.94
CA THR A 84 -0.85 -5.75 -9.81
C THR A 84 -0.18 -7.07 -10.19
#